data_AF-A0A0W0VL60-F1
#
_entry.id   AF-A0A0W0VL60-F1
#
_cell.length_a   1.000
_cell.length_b   1.000
_cell.length_c   1.000
_cell.angle_alpha   90.00
_cell.angle_beta   90.00
_cell.angle_gamma   90.00
#
_symmetry.space_group_name_H-M   'P 1'
#
loop_
_entity.id
_entity.type
_entity.pdbx_description
1 polymer ?
#
loop_
_entity_poly.entity_id
_entity_poly.type
_entity_poly.pdbx_seq_one_letter_code
_entity_poly.pdbx_strand_id
1 'polypeptide(L)'
;MNMNKKIILQLFKEQMLKQNTLRNNFHLSINDVCEILHPKTIQERASIHQLIDDCVNHGYLEPAKSSLSAFPKQDLYTISVLGLIKLDDE
;
A
#
# COMPACT_ATOMS: atom_id res chain seq x y z
N MET A 1 -0.14 0.75 -18.50
CA MET A 1 -1.14 0.58 -17.43
C MET A 1 -1.34 1.96 -16.81
N ASN A 2 -2.56 2.50 -16.75
CA ASN A 2 -2.76 3.83 -16.18
C ASN A 2 -2.75 3.68 -14.63
N MET A 3 -1.57 3.73 -14.02
CA MET A 3 -1.40 3.55 -12.58
C MET A 3 -2.06 4.73 -11.84
N ASN A 4 -2.86 4.42 -10.84
CA ASN A 4 -3.52 5.41 -9.99
C ASN A 4 -3.65 4.88 -8.55
N LYS A 5 -4.15 5.73 -7.65
CA LYS A 5 -4.32 5.39 -6.23
C LYS A 5 -5.23 4.18 -6.02
N LYS A 6 -6.28 4.04 -6.84
CA LYS A 6 -7.24 2.92 -6.77
C LYS A 6 -6.55 1.57 -6.96
N ILE A 7 -5.61 1.48 -7.91
CA ILE A 7 -4.82 0.25 -8.13
C ILE A 7 -4.01 -0.12 -6.89
N ILE A 8 -3.38 0.87 -6.24
CA ILE A 8 -2.63 0.63 -5.00
C ILE A 8 -3.57 0.13 -3.90
N LEU A 9 -4.68 0.82 -3.64
CA LEU A 9 -5.62 0.42 -2.59
C LEU A 9 -6.22 -0.96 -2.86
N GLN A 10 -6.59 -1.24 -4.11
CA GLN A 10 -7.15 -2.53 -4.50
C GLN A 10 -6.15 -3.67 -4.29
N LEU A 11 -4.88 -3.44 -4.63
CA LEU A 11 -3.80 -4.40 -4.36
C LEU A 11 -3.71 -4.73 -2.87
N PHE A 12 -3.75 -3.73 -1.97
CA PHE A 12 -3.72 -3.98 -0.53
C PHE A 12 -4.95 -4.79 -0.08
N LYS A 13 -6.16 -4.45 -0.55
CA LYS A 13 -7.39 -5.18 -0.23
C LYS A 13 -7.33 -6.63 -0.70
N GLU A 14 -6.91 -6.86 -1.95
CA GLU A 14 -6.82 -8.20 -2.55
C GLU A 14 -5.80 -9.09 -1.85
N GLN A 15 -4.61 -8.56 -1.56
CA GLN A 15 -3.58 -9.32 -0.85
C GLN A 15 -3.99 -9.63 0.59
N MET A 16 -4.63 -8.69 1.29
CA MET A 16 -5.19 -8.92 2.63
C MET A 16 -6.21 -10.07 2.63
N LEU A 17 -7.14 -10.06 1.67
CA LEU A 17 -8.14 -11.11 1.52
C LEU A 17 -7.52 -12.45 1.13
N LYS A 18 -6.54 -12.44 0.21
CA LYS A 18 -5.82 -13.65 -0.23
C LYS A 18 -5.06 -14.33 0.91
N GLN A 19 -4.53 -13.55 1.85
CA GLN A 19 -3.82 -14.07 3.01
C GLN A 19 -4.75 -14.41 4.20
N ASN A 20 -6.05 -14.11 4.09
CA ASN A 20 -7.04 -14.26 5.15
C ASN A 20 -6.61 -13.58 6.46
N THR A 21 -6.02 -12.40 6.35
CA THR A 21 -5.42 -11.66 7.47
C THR A 21 -6.26 -10.44 7.80
N LEU A 22 -6.42 -10.14 9.09
CA LEU A 22 -7.04 -8.89 9.52
C LEU A 22 -6.18 -7.69 9.09
N ARG A 23 -6.82 -6.58 8.73
CA ARG A 23 -6.17 -5.33 8.30
C ARG A 23 -4.96 -4.95 9.15
N ASN A 24 -5.10 -4.89 10.46
CA ASN A 24 -4.03 -4.48 11.39
C ASN A 24 -2.83 -5.44 11.43
N ASN A 25 -2.99 -6.67 10.94
CA ASN A 25 -1.95 -7.68 10.88
C ASN A 25 -1.39 -7.81 9.46
N PHE A 26 -2.03 -7.18 8.47
CA PHE A 26 -1.64 -7.22 7.08
C PHE A 26 -0.82 -5.99 6.73
N HIS A 27 0.37 -6.23 6.19
CA HIS A 27 1.29 -5.18 5.79
C HIS A 27 1.94 -5.52 4.47
N LEU A 28 2.17 -4.51 3.64
CA LEU A 28 3.00 -4.63 2.44
C LEU A 28 4.07 -3.56 2.45
N SER A 29 5.27 -3.94 2.03
CA SER A 29 6.33 -3.01 1.72
C SER A 29 6.20 -2.47 0.30
N ILE A 30 6.87 -1.35 0.01
CA ILE A 30 6.95 -0.84 -1.38
C ILE A 30 7.59 -1.88 -2.32
N ASN A 31 8.53 -2.67 -1.80
CA ASN A 31 9.13 -3.76 -2.58
C ASN A 31 8.10 -4.83 -2.91
N ASP A 32 7.27 -5.26 -1.96
CA ASP A 32 6.20 -6.23 -2.22
C ASP A 32 5.20 -5.70 -3.26
N VAL A 33 4.84 -4.42 -3.15
CA VAL A 33 3.97 -3.77 -4.15
C VAL A 33 4.62 -3.76 -5.53
N CYS A 34 5.92 -3.46 -5.63
CA CYS A 34 6.66 -3.51 -6.88
C CYS A 34 6.76 -4.94 -7.43
N GLU A 35 6.99 -5.94 -6.59
CA GLU A 35 7.02 -7.34 -7.01
C GLU A 35 5.68 -7.79 -7.55
N ILE A 36 4.56 -7.38 -6.93
CA ILE A 36 3.22 -7.73 -7.41
C ILE A 36 2.90 -7.02 -8.73
N LEU A 37 3.20 -5.72 -8.84
CA LEU A 37 2.87 -4.90 -10.00
C LEU A 37 3.84 -5.08 -11.18
N HIS A 38 5.01 -5.69 -10.96
CA HIS A 38 6.05 -5.95 -11.96
C HIS A 38 6.32 -4.74 -12.88
N PRO A 39 6.70 -3.55 -12.33
CA PRO A 39 7.01 -2.39 -13.16
C PRO A 39 8.18 -2.72 -14.10
N LYS A 40 8.05 -2.36 -15.37
CA LYS A 40 9.04 -2.65 -16.41
C LYS A 40 10.08 -1.55 -16.54
N THR A 41 9.79 -0.38 -15.98
CA THR A 41 10.63 0.82 -16.11
C THR A 41 10.89 1.47 -14.75
N ILE A 42 12.01 2.21 -14.67
CA ILE A 42 12.34 3.03 -13.49
C ILE A 42 11.25 4.07 -13.23
N GLN A 43 10.65 4.62 -14.29
CA GLN A 43 9.57 5.60 -14.19
C GLN A 43 8.31 4.99 -13.57
N GLU A 44 7.90 3.78 -13.97
CA GLU A 44 6.77 3.09 -13.33
C GLU A 44 7.04 2.80 -11.86
N ARG A 45 8.28 2.41 -11.50
CA ARG A 45 8.66 2.24 -10.10
C ARG A 45 8.56 3.54 -9.32
N ALA A 46 9.08 4.65 -9.86
CA ALA A 46 8.96 5.96 -9.23
C ALA A 46 7.49 6.39 -9.06
N SER A 47 6.64 6.12 -10.07
CA SER A 47 5.19 6.36 -9.97
C SER A 47 4.54 5.55 -8.86
N ILE A 48 4.92 4.28 -8.67
CA ILE A 48 4.42 3.46 -7.55
C ILE A 48 4.77 4.10 -6.20
N HIS A 49 6.03 4.52 -6.03
CA HIS A 49 6.46 5.22 -4.82
C HIS A 49 5.62 6.48 -4.55
N GLN A 50 5.47 7.34 -5.57
CA GLN A 50 4.66 8.55 -5.46
C GLN A 50 3.20 8.27 -5.13
N LEU A 51 2.61 7.23 -5.74
CA LEU A 51 1.23 6.85 -5.46
C LEU A 51 1.04 6.33 -4.04
N ILE A 52 2.02 5.59 -3.50
CA ILE A 52 1.99 5.14 -2.10
C ILE A 52 2.08 6.35 -1.16
N ASP A 53 3.04 7.25 -1.38
CA ASP A 53 3.18 8.48 -0.59
C ASP A 53 1.90 9.32 -0.64
N ASP A 54 1.30 9.45 -1.81
CA ASP A 54 0.01 10.11 -1.99
C ASP A 54 -1.09 9.42 -1.19
N CYS A 55 -1.20 8.10 -1.23
CA CYS A 55 -2.19 7.36 -0.45
C CYS A 55 -1.97 7.54 1.06
N VAL A 56 -0.72 7.65 1.52
CA VAL A 56 -0.40 7.97 2.93
C VAL A 56 -0.82 9.39 3.27
N ASN A 57 -0.50 10.37 2.43
CA ASN A 57 -0.88 11.77 2.63
C ASN A 57 -2.40 11.99 2.69
N HIS A 58 -3.16 11.17 1.95
CA HIS A 58 -4.63 11.20 1.98
C HIS A 58 -5.22 10.35 3.12
N GLY A 59 -4.41 9.64 3.90
CA GLY A 59 -4.85 8.76 4.99
C GLY A 59 -5.48 7.46 4.52
N TYR A 60 -5.29 7.06 3.25
CA TYR A 60 -5.78 5.78 2.72
C TYR A 60 -4.86 4.62 3.07
N LEU A 61 -3.56 4.89 3.19
CA LEU A 61 -2.57 3.98 3.73
C LEU A 61 -2.01 4.55 5.03
N GLU A 62 -1.66 3.67 5.95
CA GLU A 62 -1.03 4.01 7.21
C GLU A 62 0.30 3.27 7.32
N PRO A 63 1.38 3.91 7.82
CA PRO A 63 2.58 3.17 8.16
C PRO A 63 2.26 2.16 9.27
N ALA A 64 2.79 0.94 9.13
CA ALA A 64 2.66 -0.09 10.14
C ALA A 64 3.19 0.44 11.48
N LYS A 65 2.38 0.37 12.53
CA LYS A 65 2.81 0.72 13.89
C LYS A 65 3.73 -0.40 14.42
N SER A 66 4.97 -0.46 13.94
CA SER A 66 5.97 -1.32 14.56
C SER A 66 6.26 -0.79 15.95
N SER A 67 5.88 -1.56 16.96
CA SER A 67 6.25 -1.37 18.35
C SER A 67 7.77 -1.17 18.48
N LEU A 68 8.18 0.00 18.98
CA LEU A 68 9.37 0.17 19.82
C LEU A 68 10.75 -0.18 19.23
N SER A 69 11.00 0.00 17.93
CA SER A 69 12.37 -0.11 17.39
C SER A 69 12.87 1.23 16.83
N ALA A 70 13.89 1.78 17.49
CA ALA A 70 14.57 3.05 17.22
C ALA A 70 15.38 3.08 15.89
N PHE A 71 15.02 2.25 14.92
CA PHE A 71 15.63 2.21 13.59
C PHE A 71 14.55 2.50 12.54
N PRO A 72 14.76 3.49 11.65
CA PRO A 72 13.84 3.73 10.56
C PRO A 72 13.99 2.59 9.53
N LYS A 73 12.97 2.38 8.69
CA LYS A 73 12.99 1.56 7.45
C LYS A 73 12.47 0.12 7.56
N GLN A 74 11.25 -0.04 8.08
CA GLN A 74 10.36 -0.95 7.38
C GLN A 74 9.27 -0.06 6.79
N ASP A 75 9.36 0.21 5.49
CA ASP A 75 8.36 0.92 4.68
C ASP A 75 7.12 0.02 4.50
N LEU A 76 6.64 -0.53 5.62
CA LEU A 76 5.47 -1.37 5.70
C LEU A 76 4.27 -0.47 5.87
N TYR A 77 3.27 -0.68 5.02
CA TYR A 77 2.02 0.04 5.06
C TYR A 77 0.89 -0.95 5.27
N THR A 78 -0.21 -0.45 5.83
CA THR A 78 -1.49 -1.15 5.87
C THR A 78 -2.56 -0.24 5.26
N ILE A 79 -3.60 -0.82 4.68
CA ILE A 79 -4.74 -0.05 4.21
C ILE A 79 -5.56 0.42 5.41
N SER A 80 -5.95 1.70 5.43
CA SER A 80 -6.78 2.26 6.51
C SER A 80 -8.26 1.95 6.29
N VAL A 81 -9.11 2.24 7.29
CA VAL A 81 -10.57 2.20 7.08
C VAL A 81 -10.99 3.15 5.97
N LEU A 82 -10.41 4.36 5.95
CA LEU A 82 -10.71 5.36 4.94
C LEU A 82 -10.31 4.88 3.54
N GLY A 83 -9.16 4.21 3.41
CA GLY A 83 -8.74 3.61 2.15
C GLY A 83 -9.69 2.52 1.65
N LEU A 84 -10.26 1.73 2.56
CA LEU A 84 -11.29 0.73 2.21
C LEU A 84 -12.60 1.39 1.77
N ILE A 85 -13.07 2.41 2.49
CA ILE A 85 -14.28 3.16 2.11
C ILE A 85 -14.10 3.81 0.74
N LYS A 86 -12.94 4.43 0.50
CA LYS A 86 -12.63 5.09 -0.77
C LYS A 86 -12.66 4.14 -1.97
N LEU A 87 -12.38 2.85 -1.76
CA LEU A 87 -12.50 1.83 -2.81
C LEU A 87 -13.95 1.47 -3.14
N ASP A 88 -14.86 1.56 -2.17
CA ASP A 88 -16.27 1.17 -2.34
C ASP A 88 -17.14 2.35 -2.83
N ASP A 89 -16.68 3.61 -2.69
CA ASP A 89 -17.37 4.83 -3.14
C ASP A 89 -17.23 5.14 -4.66
N GLU A 90 -16.43 4.39 -5.42
CA GLU A 90 -16.20 4.58 -6.88
C GLU A 90 -16.44 3.31 -7.71
#